data_AF-A0A4R6GHI9-F1
#
_entry.id   AF-A0A4R6GHI9-F1
#
_cell.length_a   1.000
_cell.length_b   1.000
_cell.length_c   1.000
_cell.angle_alpha   90.00
_cell.angle_beta   90.00
_cell.angle_gamma   90.00
#
_symmetry.space_group_name_H-M   'P 1'
#
loop_
_entity.id
_entity.type
_entity.pdbx_description
1 polymer ?
#
loop_
_entity_poly.entity_id
_entity_poly.type
_entity_poly.pdbx_seq_one_letter_code
_entity_poly.pdbx_strand_id
1 'polypeptide(L)'
;MTETNQAYIVQQRKMNAGEKDLPVYAKAMRSKEGVFEGVSFIRNREKASVMTLAEAQEAVAWAKKKKPLAGLYETSIIPAA
;
A
#
# COMPACT_ATOMS: atom_id res chain seq x y z
N MET A 1 15.49 -0.41 -21.71
CA MET A 1 14.34 -0.48 -20.80
C MET A 1 14.51 0.63 -19.78
N THR A 2 13.72 1.69 -19.85
CA THR A 2 13.74 2.77 -18.84
C THR A 2 12.97 2.25 -17.63
N GLU A 3 13.66 1.53 -16.74
CA GLU A 3 13.19 1.38 -15.37
C GLU A 3 13.26 2.76 -14.73
N THR A 4 12.19 3.52 -14.88
CA THR A 4 12.01 4.76 -14.16
C THR A 4 12.13 4.38 -12.69
N ASN A 5 13.20 4.83 -12.02
CA ASN A 5 13.41 4.72 -10.57
C ASN A 5 12.36 5.58 -9.82
N GLN A 6 11.10 5.40 -10.17
CA GLN A 6 9.96 6.02 -9.54
C GLN A 6 9.71 5.27 -8.24
N ALA A 7 9.78 6.04 -7.17
CA ALA A 7 9.33 5.65 -5.86
C ALA A 7 7.80 5.63 -5.86
N TYR A 8 7.21 4.53 -5.39
CA TYR A 8 5.76 4.38 -5.25
C TYR A 8 5.38 4.17 -3.80
N ILE A 9 4.14 4.51 -3.46
CA ILE A 9 3.48 4.12 -2.22
C ILE A 9 2.14 3.48 -2.57
N VAL A 10 1.68 2.57 -1.72
CA VAL A 10 0.34 1.97 -1.87
C VAL A 10 -0.64 2.73 -0.98
N GLN A 11 -1.70 3.22 -1.58
CA GLN A 11 -2.83 3.86 -0.92
C GLN A 11 -4.00 2.89 -0.86
N GLN A 12 -4.76 2.94 0.22
CA GLN A 12 -6.02 2.26 0.35
C GLN A 12 -7.10 3.26 0.80
N ARG A 13 -8.26 3.21 0.15
CA ARG A 13 -9.44 4.03 0.45
C ARG A 13 -10.65 3.14 0.61
N LYS A 14 -11.57 3.51 1.48
CA LYS A 14 -12.84 2.80 1.61
C LYS A 14 -13.69 3.10 0.37
N MET A 15 -14.33 2.08 -0.22
CA MET A 15 -15.13 2.26 -1.44
C MET A 15 -16.36 3.15 -1.19
N ASN A 16 -16.97 3.03 -0.01
CA ASN A 16 -18.06 3.90 0.44
C ASN A 16 -17.52 4.95 1.44
N ALA A 17 -16.47 5.66 1.06
CA ALA A 17 -15.86 6.70 1.88
C ALA A 17 -16.77 7.94 1.95
N GLY A 18 -17.07 8.41 3.17
CA GLY A 18 -17.62 9.75 3.38
C GLY A 18 -16.49 10.80 3.47
N GLU A 19 -16.84 12.08 3.62
CA GLU A 19 -15.85 13.19 3.74
C GLU A 19 -14.81 12.99 4.85
N LYS A 20 -15.12 12.17 5.86
CA LYS A 20 -14.23 11.88 7.00
C LYS A 20 -13.31 10.66 6.79
N ASP A 21 -13.55 9.86 5.75
CA ASP A 21 -12.78 8.64 5.46
C ASP A 21 -11.54 8.98 4.62
N LEU A 22 -10.52 9.49 5.30
CA LEU A 22 -9.23 9.77 4.68
C LEU A 22 -8.53 8.47 4.21
N PRO A 23 -7.74 8.55 3.13
CA PRO A 23 -6.92 7.43 2.69
C PRO A 23 -5.92 6.98 3.76
N VAL A 24 -5.62 5.69 3.73
CA VAL A 24 -4.52 5.08 4.47
C VAL A 24 -3.44 4.61 3.50
N TYR A 25 -2.22 4.46 4.00
CA TYR A 25 -1.03 4.19 3.20
C TYR A 25 -0.34 2.94 3.74
N ALA A 26 0.21 2.12 2.86
CA ALA A 26 0.87 0.88 3.23
C ALA A 26 2.26 1.16 3.81
N LYS A 27 2.51 0.53 4.96
CA LYS A 27 3.84 0.32 5.53
C LYS A 27 4.17 -1.16 5.40
N ALA A 28 5.18 -1.49 4.60
CA ALA A 28 5.66 -2.86 4.45
C ALA A 28 6.21 -3.36 5.77
N MET A 29 5.75 -4.54 6.16
CA MET A 29 6.27 -5.31 7.26
C MET A 29 7.25 -6.32 6.68
N ARG A 30 8.48 -6.28 7.16
CA ARG A 30 9.53 -7.22 6.78
C ARG A 30 10.07 -7.90 8.02
N SER A 31 10.45 -9.16 7.87
CA SER A 31 11.14 -9.91 8.91
C SER A 31 12.53 -9.30 9.18
N LYS A 32 13.20 -9.79 10.23
CA LYS A 32 14.60 -9.40 10.51
C LYS A 32 15.57 -9.76 9.38
N GLU A 33 15.19 -10.73 8.54
CA GLU A 33 15.95 -11.17 7.36
C GLU A 33 15.55 -10.40 6.09
N GLY A 34 14.64 -9.43 6.19
CA GLY A 34 14.19 -8.60 5.08
C GLY A 34 13.08 -9.22 4.22
N VAL A 35 12.55 -10.39 4.59
CA VAL A 35 11.47 -11.07 3.88
C VAL A 35 10.17 -10.28 4.03
N PHE A 36 9.42 -10.08 2.94
CA PHE A 36 8.10 -9.44 3.00
C PHE A 36 7.10 -10.31 3.75
N GLU A 37 6.51 -9.77 4.82
CA GLU A 37 5.51 -10.47 5.65
C GLU A 37 4.09 -9.89 5.45
N GLY A 38 3.99 -8.70 4.87
CA GLY A 38 2.71 -8.05 4.58
C GLY A 38 2.78 -6.54 4.64
N VAL A 39 1.61 -5.91 4.78
CA VAL A 39 1.52 -4.46 4.96
C VAL A 39 0.59 -4.08 6.10
N SER A 40 0.96 -3.02 6.80
CA SER A 40 0.09 -2.31 7.75
C SER A 40 -0.39 -1.02 7.11
N PHE A 41 -1.68 -0.70 7.22
CA PHE A 41 -2.22 0.55 6.69
C PHE A 41 -2.25 1.63 7.77
N ILE A 42 -1.65 2.79 7.49
CA ILE A 42 -1.53 3.94 8.41
C ILE A 42 -2.09 5.21 7.78
N ARG A 43 -2.59 6.16 8.57
CA ARG A 43 -3.13 7.43 8.05
C ARG A 43 -2.06 8.44 7.63
N ASN A 44 -0.83 8.27 8.10
CA ASN A 44 0.27 9.19 7.81
C ASN A 44 1.02 8.76 6.54
N ARG A 45 0.96 9.59 5.49
CA ARG A 45 1.64 9.36 4.21
C ARG A 45 3.17 9.35 4.32
N GLU A 46 3.74 10.23 5.13
CA GLU A 46 5.20 10.40 5.28
C GLU A 46 5.87 9.18 5.93
N LYS A 47 5.10 8.42 6.71
CA LYS A 47 5.57 7.18 7.34
C LYS A 47 5.29 5.93 6.50
N ALA A 48 4.69 6.09 5.31
CA ALA A 48 4.43 4.99 4.40
C ALA A 48 5.73 4.45 3.84
N SER A 49 5.73 3.16 3.48
CA SER A 49 6.90 2.57 2.85
C SER A 49 6.97 3.00 1.39
N VAL A 50 8.10 3.59 1.03
CA VAL A 50 8.47 3.82 -0.37
C VAL A 50 8.93 2.49 -0.96
N MET A 51 8.36 2.13 -2.10
CA MET A 51 8.50 0.83 -2.75
C MET A 51 8.83 1.01 -4.22
N THR A 52 9.52 0.04 -4.79
CA THR A 52 9.54 -0.19 -6.24
C THR A 52 8.14 -0.59 -6.73
N LEU A 53 7.92 -0.56 -8.05
CA LEU A 53 6.65 -0.99 -8.62
C LEU A 53 6.32 -2.45 -8.26
N ALA A 54 7.32 -3.33 -8.26
CA ALA A 54 7.14 -4.75 -7.94
C ALA A 54 6.71 -4.96 -6.47
N GLU A 55 7.37 -4.29 -5.52
CA GLU A 55 7.01 -4.34 -4.10
C GLU A 55 5.62 -3.73 -3.84
N ALA A 56 5.27 -2.64 -4.55
CA ALA A 56 3.94 -2.05 -4.47
C ALA A 56 2.85 -3.00 -4.99
N GLN A 57 3.12 -3.74 -6.07
CA GLN A 57 2.22 -4.78 -6.58
C GLN A 57 2.05 -5.93 -5.58
N GLU A 58 3.12 -6.36 -4.92
CA GLU A 58 3.07 -7.39 -3.87
C GLU A 58 2.21 -6.93 -2.68
N ALA A 59 2.39 -5.69 -2.23
CA ALA A 59 1.56 -5.06 -1.20
C ALA A 59 0.07 -5.01 -1.58
N VAL A 60 -0.26 -4.65 -2.82
CA VAL A 60 -1.64 -4.66 -3.33
C VAL A 60 -2.22 -6.08 -3.34
N ALA A 61 -1.45 -7.06 -3.81
CA ALA A 61 -1.86 -8.46 -3.83
C ALA A 61 -2.14 -8.99 -2.42
N TRP A 62 -1.27 -8.66 -1.46
CA TRP A 62 -1.46 -8.99 -0.05
C TRP A 62 -2.74 -8.34 0.51
N ALA A 63 -2.96 -7.05 0.24
CA ALA A 63 -4.14 -6.33 0.70
C ALA A 63 -5.45 -6.94 0.16
N LYS A 64 -5.48 -7.33 -1.12
CA LYS A 64 -6.62 -7.98 -1.77
C LYS A 64 -6.90 -9.40 -1.22
N LYS A 65 -5.87 -10.11 -0.74
CA LYS A 65 -6.02 -11.45 -0.15
C LYS A 65 -6.60 -11.43 1.27
N LYS A 66 -6.66 -10.27 1.97
CA LYS A 66 -7.14 -10.17 3.36
C LYS A 66 -8.68 -10.23 3.44
N LYS A 67 -9.23 -11.46 3.46
CA LYS A 67 -10.66 -11.81 3.33
C LYS A 67 -11.50 -11.70 4.62
N PRO A 68 -11.69 -10.50 5.18
CA PRO A 68 -13.09 -10.10 5.09
C PRO A 68 -13.30 -8.68 4.59
N LEU A 69 -12.30 -7.82 4.71
CA LEU A 69 -12.48 -6.40 4.46
C LEU A 69 -11.90 -5.94 3.13
N ALA A 70 -11.16 -6.77 2.40
CA ALA A 70 -10.58 -6.40 1.11
C ALA A 70 -11.62 -5.86 0.10
N GLY A 71 -12.86 -6.35 0.12
CA GLY A 71 -13.94 -5.85 -0.73
C GLY A 71 -14.50 -4.49 -0.33
N LEU A 72 -14.15 -3.98 0.85
CA LEU A 72 -14.60 -2.66 1.33
C LEU A 72 -13.64 -1.54 0.95
N TYR A 73 -12.46 -1.89 0.43
CA TYR A 73 -11.39 -0.93 0.17
C TYR A 73 -10.83 -1.05 -1.25
N GLU A 74 -10.73 0.09 -1.92
CA GLU A 74 -9.94 0.23 -3.13
C GLU A 74 -8.47 0.41 -2.75
N THR A 75 -7.58 -0.38 -3.36
CA THR A 75 -6.13 -0.32 -3.11
C THR A 75 -5.42 0.03 -4.41
N SER A 76 -4.68 1.15 -4.40
CA SER A 76 -4.09 1.79 -5.59
C SER A 76 -2.62 2.13 -5.35
N ILE A 77 -1.81 2.01 -6.40
CA ILE A 77 -0.39 2.42 -6.38
C ILE A 77 -0.32 3.87 -6.84
N ILE A 78 0.33 4.74 -6.05
CA ILE A 78 0.51 6.16 -6.38
C ILE A 78 2.00 6.52 -6.31
N PRO A 79 2.46 7.54 -7.06
CA PRO A 79 3.82 8.06 -6.90
C PRO A 79 4.10 8.54 -5.46
N ALA A 80 5.31 8.31 -4.97
CA ALA A 80 5.75 8.77 -3.66
C ALA A 80 6.08 10.27 -3.61
N ALA A 81 5.95 10.97 -4.74
CA ALA A 81 6.22 12.41 -4.92
C ALA A 81 5.35 13.33 -4.06
#